data_AF-A0A7W0RLG8-F1
#
_entry.id   AF-A0A7W0RLG8-F1
#
_cell.length_a   1.000
_cell.length_b   1.000
_cell.length_c   1.000
_cell.angle_alpha   90.00
_cell.angle_beta   90.00
_cell.angle_gamma   90.00
#
_symmetry.space_group_name_H-M   'P 1'
#
loop_
_entity.id
_entity.type
_entity.pdbx_description
1 polymer ?
#
loop_
_entity_poly.entity_id
_entity_poly.type
_entity_poly.pdbx_seq_one_letter_code
_entity_poly.pdbx_strand_id
1 'polypeptide(L)'
;MIREFENTTGDGAVQPAATADFRTESRLAGDRCPPERMDDHRSFADLLKNLRDETTTLVRQEVALAKTEMSEKAAKFGRNAGYMGVGGVLAHAGAIILLLGLSALLYAGLVEAGLSHMTSGWLAPLIVGAVVAIIGYALAQKAINAFKHETLVPEKTVKSLKENQQWLSNKATA
;
A
#
# COMPACT_ATOMS: atom_id res chain seq x y z
N MET A 1 -26.28 24.63 32.15
CA MET A 1 -24.98 24.05 32.59
C MET A 1 -23.98 24.31 31.46
N ILE A 2 -23.65 25.58 31.28
CA ILE A 2 -22.36 26.24 31.60
C ILE A 2 -21.34 26.01 30.46
N ARG A 3 -21.21 27.04 29.61
CA ARG A 3 -20.01 27.35 28.83
C ARG A 3 -19.19 28.30 29.70
N GLU A 4 -18.01 27.90 30.14
CA GLU A 4 -17.01 28.78 30.75
C GLU A 4 -15.67 28.05 30.74
N PHE A 5 -14.76 28.43 29.85
CA PHE A 5 -13.32 28.29 30.05
C PHE A 5 -12.63 29.39 29.25
N GLU A 6 -12.67 30.56 29.88
CA GLU A 6 -11.68 31.62 29.77
C GLU A 6 -10.30 31.03 30.02
N ASN A 7 -9.31 31.24 29.13
CA ASN A 7 -7.92 31.30 29.59
C ASN A 7 -6.95 31.98 28.62
N THR A 8 -6.17 32.88 29.24
CA THR A 8 -4.85 33.45 28.88
C THR A 8 -4.71 34.28 27.62
N THR A 9 -5.09 35.54 27.76
CA THR A 9 -4.26 36.67 27.33
C THR A 9 -2.94 36.66 28.11
N GLY A 10 -1.81 36.80 27.40
CA GLY A 10 -0.56 37.29 27.97
C GLY A 10 0.66 36.47 27.59
N ASP A 11 1.40 36.90 26.57
CA ASP A 11 2.85 36.92 26.66
C ASP A 11 3.46 37.89 25.64
N GLY A 12 4.48 38.62 26.10
CA GLY A 12 5.63 38.89 25.26
C GLY A 12 5.62 40.17 24.41
N ALA A 13 5.64 41.32 25.06
CA ALA A 13 6.29 42.49 24.49
C ALA A 13 7.80 42.22 24.29
N VAL A 14 8.33 42.44 23.09
CA VAL A 14 9.77 42.68 22.86
C VAL A 14 9.94 43.86 21.90
N GLN A 15 10.62 44.88 22.43
CA GLN A 15 11.00 46.16 21.81
C GLN A 15 11.96 45.99 20.60
N PRO A 16 11.94 46.92 19.61
CA PRO A 16 13.07 47.13 18.71
C PRO A 16 14.07 48.14 19.33
N ALA A 17 15.31 47.69 19.55
CA ALA A 17 16.41 48.52 20.00
C ALA A 17 17.12 49.21 18.83
N ALA A 18 16.98 50.53 18.81
CA ALA A 18 17.98 51.56 18.56
C ALA A 18 19.38 51.18 17.98
N THR A 19 19.75 52.01 16.99
CA THR A 19 21.06 52.67 16.76
C THR A 19 22.26 51.83 16.33
N ALA A 20 22.71 52.10 15.10
CA ALA A 20 24.12 52.42 14.83
C ALA A 20 24.24 53.18 13.51
N ASP A 21 24.33 54.51 13.64
CA ASP A 21 24.98 55.39 12.68
C ASP A 21 26.49 55.14 12.76
N PHE A 22 27.12 54.81 11.62
CA PHE A 22 28.56 54.86 11.47
C PHE A 22 28.93 55.46 10.11
N ARG A 23 28.89 56.80 10.07
CA ARG A 23 30.00 57.68 9.67
C ARG A 23 31.02 57.12 8.67
N THR A 24 30.92 57.65 7.45
CA THR A 24 31.98 58.25 6.62
C THR A 24 33.38 57.62 6.65
N GLU A 25 33.78 57.05 5.52
CA GLU A 25 35.11 57.24 4.93
C GLU A 25 34.98 57.25 3.40
N SER A 26 35.07 58.44 2.81
CA SER A 26 35.50 58.59 1.42
C SER A 26 37.02 58.75 1.46
N ARG A 27 37.79 57.93 0.73
CA ARG A 27 38.83 58.39 -0.21
C ARG A 27 39.70 57.25 -0.75
N LEU A 28 39.77 57.26 -2.09
CA LEU A 28 40.97 57.08 -2.92
C LEU A 28 41.47 55.66 -3.21
N ALA A 29 41.30 55.33 -4.49
CA ALA A 29 42.40 54.97 -5.39
C ALA A 29 43.26 53.78 -4.95
N GLY A 30 42.90 52.62 -5.50
CA GLY A 30 43.69 51.41 -5.43
C GLY A 30 43.22 50.45 -6.50
N ASP A 31 43.60 50.77 -7.73
CA ASP A 31 43.90 49.85 -8.82
C ASP A 31 43.67 48.36 -8.53
N ARG A 32 42.63 47.81 -9.19
CA ARG A 32 42.58 46.51 -9.88
C ARG A 32 41.10 46.22 -10.13
N CYS A 33 40.60 46.59 -11.30
CA CYS A 33 39.52 45.81 -11.89
C CYS A 33 40.19 44.51 -12.34
N PRO A 34 39.98 43.36 -11.68
CA PRO A 34 40.40 42.11 -12.28
C PRO A 34 39.67 42.04 -13.63
N PRO A 35 40.28 41.55 -14.72
CA PRO A 35 39.48 41.16 -15.87
C PRO A 35 38.44 40.17 -15.32
N GLU A 36 37.18 40.60 -15.33
CA GLU A 36 36.01 39.75 -15.09
C GLU A 36 36.01 38.77 -16.25
N ARG A 37 36.86 37.75 -16.13
CA ARG A 37 36.97 36.66 -17.07
C ARG A 37 35.62 35.99 -16.94
N MET A 38 34.76 36.25 -17.92
CA MET A 38 33.43 35.69 -18.06
C MET A 38 33.46 34.21 -17.72
N ASP A 39 33.16 33.89 -16.46
CA ASP A 39 32.86 32.54 -15.98
C ASP A 39 31.38 32.22 -16.35
N ASP A 40 30.93 32.71 -17.50
CA ASP A 40 29.56 32.52 -18.01
C ASP A 40 29.30 31.05 -18.36
N HIS A 41 30.37 30.32 -18.72
CA HIS A 41 30.37 28.86 -18.81
C HIS A 41 30.29 28.15 -17.45
N ARG A 42 30.67 28.78 -16.33
CA ARG A 42 30.44 28.22 -14.98
C ARG A 42 29.00 28.46 -14.52
N SER A 43 28.41 29.61 -14.84
CA SER A 43 27.02 29.93 -14.49
C SER A 43 26.01 28.92 -15.06
N PHE A 44 26.09 28.60 -16.36
CA PHE A 44 25.20 27.60 -16.97
C PHE A 44 25.47 26.17 -16.45
N ALA A 45 26.74 25.81 -16.22
CA ALA A 45 27.11 24.53 -15.66
C ALA A 45 26.65 24.38 -14.18
N ASP A 46 26.69 25.45 -13.40
CA ASP A 46 26.24 25.49 -12.00
C ASP A 46 24.71 25.46 -11.89
N LEU A 47 23.97 26.13 -12.77
CA LEU A 47 22.50 26.03 -12.84
C LEU A 47 22.04 24.61 -13.20
N LEU A 48 22.69 23.99 -14.20
CA LEU A 48 22.40 22.60 -14.58
C LEU A 48 22.74 21.62 -13.45
N LYS A 49 23.85 21.85 -12.75
CA LYS A 49 24.25 21.06 -11.58
C LYS A 49 23.24 21.20 -10.44
N ASN A 50 22.78 22.41 -10.15
CA ASN A 50 21.78 22.67 -9.11
C ASN A 50 20.41 22.04 -9.46
N LEU A 51 19.94 22.16 -10.71
CA LEU A 51 18.69 21.52 -11.14
C LEU A 51 18.79 19.99 -11.10
N ARG A 52 19.94 19.42 -11.49
CA ARG A 52 20.21 17.98 -11.36
C ARG A 52 20.18 17.54 -9.90
N ASP A 53 20.81 18.31 -9.02
CA ASP A 53 20.91 17.99 -7.60
C ASP A 53 19.54 18.15 -6.90
N GLU A 54 18.73 19.15 -7.27
CA GLU A 54 17.34 19.31 -6.82
C GLU A 54 16.43 18.20 -7.35
N THR A 55 16.53 17.85 -8.63
CA THR A 55 15.76 16.73 -9.22
C THR A 55 16.12 15.41 -8.54
N THR A 56 17.42 15.18 -8.29
CA THR A 56 17.90 13.99 -7.55
C THR A 56 17.36 13.97 -6.12
N THR A 57 17.25 15.14 -5.48
CA THR A 57 16.71 15.29 -4.13
C THR A 57 15.21 15.00 -4.10
N LEU A 58 14.43 15.55 -5.03
CA LEU A 58 13.00 15.26 -5.18
C LEU A 58 12.73 13.78 -5.44
N VAL A 59 13.48 13.16 -6.37
CA VAL A 59 13.33 11.72 -6.66
C VAL A 59 13.62 10.88 -5.41
N ARG A 60 14.66 11.21 -4.63
CA ARG A 60 14.96 10.51 -3.37
C ARG A 60 13.85 10.69 -2.34
N GLN A 61 13.26 11.88 -2.26
CA GLN A 61 12.14 12.17 -1.36
C GLN A 61 10.87 11.41 -1.77
N GLU A 62 10.54 11.40 -3.07
CA GLU A 62 9.38 10.68 -3.59
C GLU A 62 9.52 9.17 -3.37
N VAL A 63 10.72 8.62 -3.59
CA VAL A 63 11.01 7.20 -3.27
C VAL A 63 10.90 6.93 -1.77
N ALA A 64 11.40 7.83 -0.92
CA ALA A 64 11.27 7.70 0.53
C ALA A 64 9.81 7.76 0.99
N LEU A 65 9.01 8.64 0.39
CA LEU A 65 7.59 8.78 0.66
C LEU A 65 6.80 7.55 0.19
N ALA A 66 7.02 7.13 -1.07
CA ALA A 66 6.41 5.93 -1.63
C ALA A 66 6.76 4.69 -0.81
N LYS A 67 8.01 4.57 -0.35
CA LYS A 67 8.42 3.48 0.55
C LYS A 67 7.64 3.52 1.87
N THR A 68 7.49 4.70 2.46
CA THR A 68 6.75 4.89 3.71
C THR A 68 5.27 4.52 3.54
N GLU A 69 4.59 5.09 2.54
CA GLU A 69 3.18 4.81 2.28
C GLU A 69 2.95 3.33 1.91
N MET A 70 3.83 2.75 1.08
CA MET A 70 3.76 1.33 0.74
C MET A 70 3.97 0.45 1.97
N SER A 71 4.91 0.78 2.86
CA SER A 71 5.12 0.06 4.11
C SER A 71 3.91 0.13 5.05
N GLU A 72 3.25 1.29 5.12
CA GLU A 72 2.07 1.48 5.95
C GLU A 72 0.87 0.70 5.38
N LYS A 73 0.67 0.75 4.06
CA LYS A 73 -0.34 -0.06 3.37
C LYS A 73 -0.07 -1.56 3.52
N ALA A 74 1.19 -1.98 3.39
CA ALA A 74 1.59 -3.37 3.59
C ALA A 74 1.38 -3.82 5.04
N ALA A 75 1.70 -2.98 6.03
CA ALA A 75 1.47 -3.30 7.45
C ALA A 75 -0.02 -3.40 7.76
N LYS A 76 -0.85 -2.49 7.23
CA LYS A 76 -2.31 -2.51 7.39
C LYS A 76 -2.91 -3.75 6.73
N PHE A 77 -2.50 -4.05 5.51
CA PHE A 77 -2.94 -5.26 4.80
C PHE A 77 -2.48 -6.53 5.53
N GLY A 78 -1.23 -6.56 6.00
CA GLY A 78 -0.66 -7.68 6.76
C GLY A 78 -1.40 -7.95 8.06
N ARG A 79 -1.76 -6.91 8.83
CA ARG A 79 -2.59 -7.06 10.03
C ARG A 79 -3.98 -7.60 9.71
N ASN A 80 -4.62 -7.08 8.67
CA ASN A 80 -5.95 -7.54 8.24
C ASN A 80 -5.91 -8.98 7.71
N ALA A 81 -4.88 -9.33 6.95
CA ALA A 81 -4.62 -10.69 6.49
C ALA A 81 -4.34 -11.64 7.66
N GLY A 82 -3.66 -11.16 8.71
CA GLY A 82 -3.44 -11.89 9.95
C GLY A 82 -4.75 -12.26 10.65
N TYR A 83 -5.66 -11.30 10.83
CA TYR A 83 -6.99 -11.58 11.38
C TYR A 83 -7.81 -12.52 10.49
N MET A 84 -7.74 -12.36 9.17
CA MET A 84 -8.42 -13.25 8.23
C MET A 84 -7.85 -14.68 8.28
N GLY A 85 -6.53 -14.83 8.46
CA GLY A 85 -5.88 -16.13 8.61
C GLY A 85 -6.31 -16.84 9.89
N VAL A 86 -6.22 -16.16 11.04
CA VAL A 86 -6.65 -16.73 12.33
C VAL A 86 -8.15 -17.02 12.33
N GLY A 87 -8.96 -16.05 11.88
CA GLY A 87 -10.40 -16.22 11.75
C GLY A 87 -10.78 -17.37 10.82
N GLY A 88 -10.06 -17.54 9.71
CA GLY A 88 -10.23 -18.65 8.77
C GLY A 88 -9.95 -20.01 9.41
N VAL A 89 -8.86 -20.13 10.18
CA VAL A 89 -8.53 -21.37 10.91
C VAL A 89 -9.59 -21.70 11.95
N LEU A 90 -10.01 -20.72 12.77
CA LEU A 90 -11.06 -20.94 13.77
C LEU A 90 -12.41 -21.28 13.12
N ALA A 91 -12.79 -20.56 12.06
CA ALA A 91 -14.03 -20.84 11.32
C ALA A 91 -13.99 -22.24 10.69
N HIS A 92 -12.85 -22.67 10.15
CA HIS A 92 -12.67 -24.01 9.60
C HIS A 92 -12.78 -25.09 10.69
N ALA A 93 -12.13 -24.91 11.83
CA ALA A 93 -12.25 -25.82 12.96
C ALA A 93 -13.70 -25.89 13.49
N GLY A 94 -14.37 -24.74 13.62
CA GLY A 94 -15.78 -24.67 13.98
C GLY A 94 -16.69 -25.39 12.98
N ALA A 95 -16.45 -25.22 11.68
CA ALA A 95 -17.16 -25.94 10.63
C ALA A 95 -17.00 -27.46 10.77
N ILE A 96 -15.79 -27.97 11.06
CA ILE A 96 -15.56 -29.40 11.29
C ILE A 96 -16.41 -29.90 12.47
N ILE A 97 -16.40 -29.19 13.60
CA ILE A 97 -17.19 -29.56 14.79
C ILE A 97 -18.69 -29.56 14.47
N LEU A 98 -19.18 -28.55 13.74
CA LEU A 98 -20.58 -28.48 13.31
C LEU A 98 -20.95 -29.63 12.38
N LEU A 99 -20.08 -30.01 11.44
CA LEU A 99 -20.31 -31.14 10.54
C LEU A 99 -20.33 -32.49 11.27
N LEU A 100 -19.48 -32.66 12.30
CA LEU A 100 -19.53 -33.82 13.17
C LEU A 100 -20.85 -33.86 13.97
N GLY A 101 -21.28 -32.72 14.50
CA GLY A 101 -22.57 -32.59 15.18
C GLY A 101 -23.76 -32.91 14.26
N LEU A 102 -23.76 -32.39 13.05
CA LEU A 102 -24.78 -32.69 12.04
C LEU A 102 -24.79 -34.17 11.65
N SER A 103 -23.61 -34.78 11.51
CA SER A 103 -23.48 -36.22 11.25
C SER A 103 -24.03 -37.05 12.41
N ALA A 104 -23.79 -36.64 13.65
CA ALA A 104 -24.33 -37.30 14.83
C ALA A 104 -25.86 -37.17 14.94
N LEU A 105 -26.42 -36.00 14.62
CA LEU A 105 -27.88 -35.79 14.55
C LEU A 105 -28.51 -36.67 13.48
N LEU A 106 -27.93 -36.71 12.29
CA LEU A 106 -28.43 -37.55 11.20
C LEU A 106 -28.31 -39.03 11.55
N TYR A 107 -27.20 -39.45 12.17
CA TYR A 107 -27.02 -40.80 12.70
C TYR A 107 -28.14 -41.18 13.67
N ALA A 108 -28.43 -40.33 14.66
CA ALA A 108 -29.49 -40.58 15.63
C ALA A 108 -30.86 -40.72 14.94
N GLY A 109 -31.17 -39.82 14.00
CA GLY A 109 -32.41 -39.89 13.22
C GLY A 109 -32.54 -41.16 12.38
N LEU A 110 -31.44 -41.65 11.77
CA LEU A 110 -31.43 -42.90 11.02
C LEU A 110 -31.63 -44.13 11.92
N VAL A 111 -31.03 -44.13 13.12
CA VAL A 111 -31.22 -45.21 14.09
C VAL A 111 -32.67 -45.26 14.57
N GLU A 112 -33.26 -44.11 14.92
CA GLU A 112 -34.68 -43.99 15.30
C GLU A 112 -35.63 -44.41 14.17
N ALA A 113 -35.23 -44.22 12.92
CA ALA A 113 -35.97 -44.71 11.74
C ALA A 113 -35.88 -46.24 11.53
N GLY A 114 -35.22 -46.97 12.43
CA GLY A 114 -35.11 -48.43 12.40
C GLY A 114 -33.88 -48.98 11.65
N LEU A 115 -32.93 -48.11 11.28
CA LEU A 115 -31.70 -48.53 10.62
C LEU A 115 -30.65 -49.02 11.64
N SER A 116 -29.86 -50.04 11.28
CA SER A 116 -28.85 -50.60 12.19
C SER A 116 -27.76 -49.58 12.54
N HIS A 117 -27.21 -49.67 13.76
CA HIS A 117 -26.10 -48.81 14.18
C HIS A 117 -24.89 -48.86 13.25
N MET A 118 -24.56 -50.06 12.73
CA MET A 118 -23.47 -50.22 11.77
C MET A 118 -23.74 -49.46 10.47
N THR A 119 -24.95 -49.59 9.90
CA THR A 119 -25.31 -48.87 8.67
C THR A 119 -25.36 -47.37 8.87
N SER A 120 -25.96 -46.89 9.96
CA SER A 120 -26.07 -45.46 10.24
C SER A 120 -24.71 -44.81 10.48
N GLY A 121 -23.76 -45.54 11.09
CA GLY A 121 -22.45 -45.03 11.49
C GLY A 121 -21.58 -44.57 10.32
N TRP A 122 -21.65 -45.25 9.17
CA TRP A 122 -20.94 -44.81 7.96
C TRP A 122 -21.84 -44.01 7.01
N LEU A 123 -23.14 -44.30 6.94
CA LEU A 123 -24.05 -43.65 5.99
C LEU A 123 -24.27 -42.17 6.34
N ALA A 124 -24.42 -41.84 7.62
CA ALA A 124 -24.67 -40.47 8.05
C ALA A 124 -23.53 -39.47 7.69
N PRO A 125 -22.26 -39.72 8.07
CA PRO A 125 -21.17 -38.82 7.67
C PRO A 125 -20.94 -38.81 6.16
N LEU A 126 -21.26 -39.89 5.44
CA LEU A 126 -21.14 -39.93 3.97
C LEU A 126 -22.17 -39.00 3.31
N ILE A 127 -23.43 -39.02 3.77
CA ILE A 127 -24.46 -38.09 3.26
C ILE A 127 -24.06 -36.63 3.52
N VAL A 128 -23.67 -36.32 4.76
CA VAL A 128 -23.25 -34.95 5.13
C VAL A 128 -22.02 -34.54 4.31
N GLY A 129 -21.03 -35.41 4.20
CA GLY A 129 -19.82 -35.19 3.41
C GLY A 129 -20.12 -34.97 1.92
N ALA A 130 -21.03 -35.74 1.33
CA ALA A 130 -21.44 -35.59 -0.07
C ALA A 130 -22.10 -34.22 -0.32
N VAL A 131 -23.00 -33.79 0.56
CA VAL A 131 -23.64 -32.46 0.46
C VAL A 131 -22.58 -31.35 0.53
N VAL A 132 -21.67 -31.42 1.50
CA VAL A 132 -20.58 -30.43 1.63
C VAL A 132 -19.65 -30.45 0.42
N ALA A 133 -19.33 -31.63 -0.13
CA ALA A 133 -18.49 -31.76 -1.31
C ALA A 133 -19.13 -31.13 -2.55
N ILE A 134 -20.45 -31.30 -2.74
CA ILE A 134 -21.18 -30.66 -3.84
C ILE A 134 -21.15 -29.13 -3.71
N ILE A 135 -21.43 -28.62 -2.52
CA ILE A 135 -21.39 -27.17 -2.25
C ILE A 135 -19.97 -26.63 -2.47
N GLY A 136 -18.97 -27.30 -1.91
CA GLY A 136 -17.56 -26.95 -2.04
C GLY A 136 -17.10 -26.95 -3.50
N TYR A 137 -17.49 -27.96 -4.28
CA TYR A 137 -17.21 -28.03 -5.71
C TYR A 137 -17.84 -26.87 -6.47
N ALA A 138 -19.11 -26.52 -6.19
CA ALA A 138 -19.77 -25.39 -6.84
C ALA A 138 -19.08 -24.05 -6.51
N LEU A 139 -18.69 -23.84 -5.26
CA LEU A 139 -17.93 -22.65 -4.85
C LEU A 139 -16.55 -22.62 -5.53
N ALA A 140 -15.85 -23.75 -5.58
CA ALA A 140 -14.55 -23.84 -6.25
C ALA A 140 -14.66 -23.52 -7.74
N GLN A 141 -15.68 -24.04 -8.44
CA GLN A 141 -15.95 -23.70 -9.82
C GLN A 141 -16.26 -22.21 -10.00
N LYS A 142 -17.04 -21.61 -9.09
CA LYS A 142 -17.31 -20.17 -9.12
C LYS A 142 -16.02 -19.35 -8.95
N ALA A 143 -15.14 -19.73 -8.03
CA ALA A 143 -13.85 -19.06 -7.82
C ALA A 143 -12.93 -19.20 -9.03
N ILE A 144 -12.80 -20.41 -9.58
CA ILE A 144 -12.03 -20.68 -10.80
C ILE A 144 -12.58 -19.84 -11.96
N ASN A 145 -13.90 -19.75 -12.11
CA ASN A 145 -14.51 -18.96 -13.16
C ASN A 145 -14.30 -17.46 -12.95
N ALA A 146 -14.36 -16.95 -11.73
CA ALA A 146 -14.03 -15.55 -11.45
C ALA A 146 -12.60 -15.22 -11.93
N PHE A 147 -11.61 -16.05 -11.59
CA PHE A 147 -10.23 -15.85 -12.02
C PHE A 147 -10.01 -16.01 -13.53
N LYS A 148 -10.84 -16.78 -14.23
CA LYS A 148 -10.79 -16.89 -15.70
C LYS A 148 -11.30 -15.65 -16.42
N HIS A 149 -12.25 -14.93 -15.82
CA HIS A 149 -12.88 -13.75 -16.43
C HIS A 149 -12.22 -12.43 -16.00
N GLU A 150 -11.53 -12.42 -14.86
CA GLU A 150 -10.68 -11.32 -14.45
C GLU A 150 -9.27 -11.53 -15.01
N THR A 151 -8.96 -10.88 -16.14
CA THR A 151 -7.59 -10.77 -16.64
C THR A 151 -6.73 -10.04 -15.59
N LEU A 152 -6.13 -10.80 -14.68
CA LEU A 152 -5.15 -10.30 -13.69
C LEU A 152 -3.91 -9.70 -14.36
N VAL A 153 -3.76 -9.91 -15.67
CA VAL A 153 -2.82 -9.20 -16.52
C VAL A 153 -3.52 -7.96 -17.08
N PRO A 154 -3.14 -6.73 -16.67
CA PRO A 154 -3.70 -5.52 -17.27
C PRO A 154 -3.26 -5.45 -18.74
N GLU A 155 -4.16 -5.84 -19.65
CA GLU A 155 -3.87 -5.89 -21.10
C GLU A 155 -3.39 -4.55 -21.63
N LYS A 156 -3.92 -3.45 -21.08
CA LYS A 156 -3.50 -2.09 -21.42
C LYS A 156 -2.03 -1.84 -21.07
N THR A 157 -1.58 -2.28 -19.90
CA THR A 157 -0.18 -2.13 -19.45
C THR A 157 0.76 -2.97 -20.31
N VAL A 158 0.38 -4.22 -20.61
CA VAL A 158 1.18 -5.08 -21.48
C VAL A 158 1.26 -4.51 -22.90
N LYS A 159 0.15 -3.96 -23.42
CA LYS A 159 0.11 -3.30 -24.72
C LYS A 159 1.02 -2.08 -24.77
N SER A 160 0.95 -1.18 -23.78
CA SER A 160 1.81 0.00 -23.73
C SER A 160 3.29 -0.35 -23.59
N LEU A 161 3.65 -1.41 -22.86
CA LEU A 161 5.04 -1.88 -22.79
C LEU A 161 5.54 -2.43 -24.14
N LYS A 162 4.69 -3.14 -24.88
CA LYS A 162 5.01 -3.62 -26.24
C LYS A 162 5.18 -2.46 -27.21
N GLU A 163 4.28 -1.48 -27.20
CA GLU A 163 4.34 -0.29 -28.05
C GLU A 163 5.63 0.51 -27.78
N ASN A 164 6.00 0.67 -26.51
CA ASN A 164 7.24 1.34 -26.12
C ASN A 164 8.50 0.59 -26.59
N GLN A 165 8.52 -0.74 -26.49
CA GLN A 165 9.62 -1.57 -27.02
C GLN A 165 9.72 -1.42 -28.54
N GLN A 166 8.59 -1.43 -29.24
CA GLN A 166 8.54 -1.32 -30.70
C GLN A 166 9.04 0.05 -31.18
N TRP A 167 8.67 1.12 -30.47
CA TRP A 167 9.15 2.47 -30.77
C TRP A 167 10.68 2.60 -30.59
N LEU A 168 11.22 2.02 -29.51
CA LEU A 168 12.67 2.00 -29.27
C LEU A 168 13.41 1.18 -30.32
N SER A 169 12.88 0.03 -30.71
CA SER A 169 13.49 -0.83 -31.74
C SER A 169 13.55 -0.11 -33.09
N ASN A 170 12.44 0.52 -33.52
CA ASN A 170 12.38 1.23 -34.79
C ASN A 170 13.37 2.41 -34.85
N LYS A 171 13.57 3.11 -33.73
CA LYS A 171 14.50 4.24 -33.64
C LYS A 171 15.98 3.82 -33.54
N ALA A 172 16.27 2.59 -33.09
CA ALA A 172 17.64 2.06 -33.05
C ALA A 172 18.08 1.47 -34.40
N THR A 173 17.14 1.08 -35.26
CA THR A 173 17.40 0.57 -36.62
C THR A 173 17.26 1.61 -37.74
N ALA A 174 16.90 2.85 -37.43
CA ALA A 174 16.81 3.98 -38.36
C ALA A 174 17.98 4.95 -38.13
#